data_AF-A0A1C5EXK3-F1
#
_entry.id   AF-A0A1C5EXK3-F1
#
_cell.length_a   1.000
_cell.length_b   1.000
_cell.length_c   1.000
_cell.angle_alpha   90.00
_cell.angle_beta   90.00
_cell.angle_gamma   90.00
#
_symmetry.space_group_name_H-M   'P 1'
#
loop_
_entity.id
_entity.type
_entity.pdbx_description
1 polymer ?
#
loop_
_entity_poly.entity_id
_entity_poly.type
_entity_poly.pdbx_seq_one_letter_code
_entity_poly.pdbx_strand_id
1 'polypeptide(L)' 'HRDAAEAAAAAANAARTPRIAPATAYALGVLHADQRLEVEAARFAFQQVWQQMPMAATAP' A
#
# COMPACT_ATOMS: atom_id res chain seq x y z
N HIS A 1 0.02 -6.26 4.87
CA HIS A 1 -0.43 -5.29 3.83
C HIS A 1 -1.53 -4.37 4.29
N ARG A 2 -2.57 -4.87 4.98
CA ARG A 2 -3.57 -4.01 5.63
C ARG A 2 -2.90 -2.93 6.50
N ASP A 3 -1.92 -3.32 7.30
CA ASP A 3 -1.18 -2.40 8.17
C ASP A 3 -0.40 -1.33 7.38
N ALA A 4 0.20 -1.70 6.24
CA ALA A 4 0.89 -0.75 5.37
C ALA A 4 -0.08 0.25 4.72
N ALA A 5 -1.26 -0.22 4.30
CA ALA A 5 -2.31 0.64 3.76
C ALA A 5 -2.90 1.58 4.83
N GLU A 6 -3.11 1.09 6.05
CA GLU A 6 -3.57 1.90 7.19
C GLU A 6 -2.53 2.96 7.57
N ALA A 7 -1.24 2.60 7.58
CA ALA A 7 -0.15 3.54 7.82
C ALA A 7 -0.05 4.61 6.70
N ALA A 8 -0.27 4.24 5.43
CA ALA A 8 -0.30 5.18 4.30
C ALA A 8 -1.44 6.19 4.40
N ALA A 9 -2.62 5.73 4.81
CA ALA A 9 -3.77 6.61 5.05
C ALA A 9 -3.51 7.56 6.22
N ALA A 10 -2.90 7.07 7.31
CA ALA A 10 -2.53 7.88 8.46
C ALA A 10 -1.50 8.97 8.10
N ALA A 11 -0.46 8.63 7.32
CA ALA A 11 0.53 9.59 6.84
C ALA A 11 -0.09 10.68 5.95
N ALA A 12 -0.97 10.29 5.02
CA ALA A 12 -1.67 11.23 4.13
C ALA A 12 -2.67 12.14 4.88
N ASN A 13 -3.25 11.66 5.98
CA ASN A 13 -4.07 12.48 6.88
C ASN A 13 -3.19 13.48 7.66
N ALA A 14 -2.07 13.02 8.23
CA ALA A 14 -1.14 13.87 8.99
C ALA A 14 -0.56 15.00 8.13
N ALA A 15 -0.24 14.72 6.86
CA ALA A 15 0.28 15.69 5.90
C ALA A 15 -0.69 16.85 5.59
N ARG A 16 -2.01 16.69 5.85
CA ARG A 16 -3.03 17.73 5.66
C ARG A 16 -3.20 18.65 6.87
N THR A 17 -2.46 18.44 7.95
CA THR A 17 -2.55 19.25 9.17
C THR A 17 -1.99 20.66 8.93
N PRO A 18 -2.72 21.74 9.24
CA PRO A 18 -2.23 23.11 9.08
C PRO A 18 -0.99 23.38 9.95
N ARG A 19 0.04 24.02 9.38
CA ARG A 19 1.32 24.42 10.00
C ARG A 19 2.34 23.30 10.32
N ILE A 20 2.33 22.17 9.62
CA ILE A 20 3.47 21.24 9.70
C ILE A 20 4.71 21.83 9.00
N ALA A 21 5.90 21.54 9.54
CA ALA A 21 7.15 21.98 8.93
C ALA A 21 7.33 21.30 7.55
N PRO A 22 7.89 21.99 6.53
CA PRO A 22 8.09 21.43 5.20
C PRO A 22 8.88 20.11 5.19
N ALA A 23 9.89 19.97 6.05
CA ALA A 23 10.66 18.74 6.18
C ALA A 23 9.81 17.55 6.64
N THR A 24 8.86 17.78 7.56
CA THR A 24 7.91 16.76 8.03
C THR A 24 6.94 16.35 6.93
N ALA A 25 6.42 17.33 6.17
CA ALA A 25 5.54 17.05 5.04
C ALA A 25 6.24 16.19 3.98
N TYR A 26 7.50 16.48 3.67
CA TYR A 26 8.31 15.69 2.75
C TYR A 26 8.53 14.25 3.26
N ALA A 27 8.92 14.08 4.52
CA ALA A 27 9.12 12.76 5.12
C ALA A 27 7.83 11.92 5.08
N LEU A 28 6.68 12.52 5.37
CA LEU A 28 5.38 11.85 5.25
C LEU A 28 5.04 11.49 3.81
N GLY A 29 5.40 12.34 2.84
CA GLY A 29 5.20 12.07 1.41
C GLY A 29 6.04 10.88 0.92
N VAL A 30 7.32 10.81 1.31
CA VAL A 30 8.21 9.69 0.98
C VAL A 30 7.70 8.39 1.60
N LEU A 31 7.34 8.42 2.89
CA LEU A 31 6.77 7.26 3.59
C LEU A 31 5.48 6.77 2.91
N HIS A 32 4.61 7.70 2.52
CA HIS A 32 3.37 7.34 1.82
C HIS A 32 3.64 6.69 0.45
N ALA A 33 4.63 7.21 -0.30
CA ALA A 33 5.02 6.63 -1.58
C ALA A 33 5.60 5.21 -1.41
N ASP A 34 6.46 5.00 -0.42
CA ASP A 34 7.03 3.70 -0.06
C ASP A 34 5.94 2.68 0.28
N GLN A 35 4.99 3.06 1.14
CA GLN A 35 3.88 2.18 1.52
C GLN A 35 2.96 1.85 0.34
N ARG A 36 2.79 2.75 -0.63
CA ARG A 36 2.04 2.46 -1.86
C ARG A 36 2.73 1.39 -2.70
N LEU A 37 4.05 1.46 -2.83
CA LEU A 37 4.84 0.47 -3.57
C LEU A 37 4.75 -0.91 -2.90
N GLU A 38 4.84 -0.96 -1.57
CA GLU A 38 4.67 -2.21 -0.80
C GLU A 38 3.28 -2.84 -1.00
N VAL A 39 2.22 -2.04 -1.09
CA VAL A 39 0.86 -2.51 -1.39
C VAL A 39 0.75 -3.03 -2.83
N GLU A 40 1.42 -2.38 -3.79
CA GLU A 40 1.44 -2.83 -5.18
C GLU A 40 2.23 -4.14 -5.33
N ALA A 41 3.38 -4.27 -4.67
CA ALA A 41 4.17 -5.49 -4.63
C ALA A 41 3.39 -6.67 -4.01
N ALA A 42 2.68 -6.41 -2.92
CA ALA A 42 1.78 -7.36 -2.28
C ALA A 42 0.69 -7.88 -3.20
N ARG A 43 0.03 -6.95 -3.88
CA ARG A 43 -1.06 -7.25 -4.82
C ARG A 43 -0.53 -8.08 -5.98
N PHE A 44 0.64 -7.73 -6.50
CA PHE A 44 1.29 -8.50 -7.55
C PHE A 44 1.63 -9.92 -7.09
N ALA A 45 2.25 -10.08 -5.91
CA ALA A 45 2.57 -11.38 -5.34
C ALA A 45 1.32 -12.25 -5.13
N PHE A 46 0.25 -11.67 -4.58
CA PHE A 46 -1.03 -12.36 -4.42
C PHE A 46 -1.62 -12.78 -5.77
N GLN A 47 -1.61 -11.90 -6.78
CA GLN A 47 -2.10 -12.25 -8.12
C GLN A 47 -1.31 -13.40 -8.74
N GLN A 48 0.01 -13.43 -8.58
CA GLN A 48 0.83 -14.53 -9.08
C GLN A 48 0.45 -15.87 -8.43
N VAL A 49 0.31 -15.90 -7.10
CA VAL A 49 -0.10 -17.12 -6.37
C VAL A 49 -1.51 -17.55 -6.78
N TRP A 50 -2.44 -16.60 -6.91
CA TRP A 50 -3.83 -16.88 -7.28
C TRP A 50 -3.97 -17.42 -8.70
N GLN A 51 -3.21 -16.89 -9.68
CA GLN A 51 -3.21 -17.37 -11.07
C GLN A 51 -2.50 -18.72 -11.24
N GLN A 52 -1.52 -19.01 -10.37
CA GLN A 52 -0.84 -20.30 -10.33
C GLN A 52 -1.65 -21.39 -9.64
N MET A 53 -2.69 -21.02 -8.88
CA MET A 53 -3.66 -21.98 -8.38
C MET A 53 -4.46 -22.48 -9.60
N PRO A 54 -4.31 -23.76 -10.01
CA PRO A 54 -5.16 -24.26 -11.07
C PRO A 54 -6.59 -24.12 -10.56
N MET A 55 -7.49 -23.62 -11.41
CA MET A 55 -8.93 -23.64 -11.18
C MET A 55 -9.38 -25.11 -11.12
N ALA A 56 -9.01 -25.79 -10.03
CA ALA A 56 -9.28 -27.19 -9.76
C ALA A 56 -10.72 -27.30 -9.26
N ALA A 57 -11.66 -26.94 -10.13
CA ALA A 57 -13.05 -27.40 -10.16
C ALA A 57 -13.90 -26.49 -11.06
N THR A 58 -13.69 -26.58 -12.38
CA THR A 58 -14.84 -26.59 -13.29
C THR A 58 -14.55 -27.43 -14.53
N ALA A 59 -14.81 -28.73 -14.43
CA ALA A 59 -15.29 -29.56 -15.53
C ALA A 59 -15.83 -30.89 -14.98
N PRO A 60 -16.91 -31.47 -15.54
CA PRO A 60 -17.76 -31.00 -16.64
C PRO A 60 -19.11 -30.39 -16.20
#